data_AF-A0AAD3P6M8-F1
#
_entry.id   AF-A0AAD3P6M8-F1
#
_cell.length_a   1.000
_cell.length_b   1.000
_cell.length_c   1.000
_cell.angle_alpha   90.00
_cell.angle_beta   90.00
_cell.angle_gamma   90.00
#
_symmetry.space_group_name_H-M   'P 1'
#
loop_
_entity.id
_entity.type
_entity.pdbx_description
1 polymer ?
#
loop_
_entity_poly.entity_id
_entity_poly.type
_entity_poly.pdbx_seq_one_letter_code
_entity_poly.pdbx_strand_id
1 'polypeptide(L)'
;MALLGCEEKCGNVSIPYPFGIGANCYYDSWYEIVCHKYFSPPKPFLRRLNLEVMEITLKSGLFNYQMLTVGTSPLNICTGGVVGNSSSTQRNTSVDLGGSPYRFSRDYNVFMVKGCAGGVVMMNRRNKILAGCASICPKNYSIVQNYCYGVSCCQTPIPIEYSLDFYQIGFDDEAIPNSYTCMAAALMADTFTAW
;
A
#
# COMPACT_ATOMS: atom_id res chain seq x y z
N MET A 1 -18.50 -16.44 3.47
CA MET A 1 -19.88 -15.99 3.80
C MET A 1 -19.81 -15.17 5.09
N ALA A 2 -20.73 -14.22 5.28
CA ALA A 2 -20.82 -13.49 6.55
C ALA A 2 -21.41 -14.40 7.65
N LEU A 3 -21.36 -13.93 8.90
CA LEU A 3 -22.08 -14.58 9.99
C LEU A 3 -23.60 -14.43 9.78
N LEU A 4 -24.38 -15.44 10.15
CA LEU A 4 -25.84 -15.45 9.94
C LEU A 4 -26.48 -14.22 10.61
N GLY A 5 -27.27 -13.46 9.85
CA GLY A 5 -27.93 -12.24 10.33
C GLY A 5 -27.08 -10.96 10.24
N CYS A 6 -25.85 -11.05 9.71
CA CYS A 6 -24.95 -9.92 9.51
C CYS A 6 -24.93 -9.42 8.07
N GLU A 7 -24.57 -8.14 7.88
CA GLU A 7 -24.48 -7.52 6.57
C GLU A 7 -23.30 -8.11 5.77
N GLU A 8 -23.61 -8.69 4.60
CA GLU A 8 -22.61 -9.42 3.81
C GLU A 8 -21.74 -8.54 2.90
N LYS A 9 -22.13 -7.28 2.67
CA LYS A 9 -21.47 -6.39 1.71
C LYS A 9 -21.47 -4.94 2.19
N CYS A 10 -20.43 -4.21 1.83
CA CYS A 10 -20.41 -2.75 1.87
C CYS A 10 -19.97 -2.23 0.50
N GLY A 11 -20.90 -1.58 -0.21
CA GLY A 11 -20.69 -1.22 -1.62
C GLY A 11 -20.42 -2.47 -2.46
N ASN A 12 -19.26 -2.52 -3.11
CA ASN A 12 -18.86 -3.64 -3.96
C ASN A 12 -18.03 -4.71 -3.23
N VAL A 13 -17.72 -4.52 -1.95
CA VAL A 13 -16.83 -5.41 -1.19
C VAL A 13 -17.67 -6.43 -0.42
N SER A 14 -17.36 -7.71 -0.59
CA SER A 14 -17.93 -8.79 0.23
C SER A 14 -17.22 -8.88 1.57
N ILE A 15 -17.99 -8.99 2.65
CA ILE A 15 -17.53 -9.00 4.05
C ILE A 15 -17.82 -10.38 4.66
N PRO A 16 -16.90 -11.35 4.50
CA PRO A 16 -17.04 -12.66 5.12
C PRO A 16 -16.52 -12.67 6.56
N TYR A 17 -17.05 -13.58 7.38
CA TYR A 17 -16.48 -13.88 8.68
C TYR A 17 -15.00 -14.29 8.53
N PRO A 18 -14.07 -13.88 9.43
CA PRO A 18 -14.27 -13.20 10.73
C PRO A 18 -14.58 -11.70 10.69
N PHE A 19 -14.63 -11.07 9.51
CA PHE A 19 -15.01 -9.66 9.39
C PHE A 19 -16.52 -9.48 9.46
N GLY A 20 -16.96 -8.32 9.94
CA GLY A 20 -18.39 -8.01 9.99
C GLY A 20 -18.70 -6.56 10.31
N ILE A 21 -19.93 -6.19 9.98
CA ILE A 21 -20.50 -4.85 10.20
C ILE A 21 -21.58 -4.98 11.27
N GLY A 22 -21.51 -4.14 12.29
CA GLY A 22 -22.47 -4.14 13.40
C GLY A 22 -22.07 -5.03 14.57
N ALA A 23 -22.78 -4.88 15.69
CA ALA A 23 -22.50 -5.60 16.92
C ALA A 23 -22.66 -7.11 16.74
N ASN A 24 -21.75 -7.90 17.34
CA ASN A 24 -21.73 -9.37 17.30
C ASN A 24 -21.55 -9.98 15.89
N CYS A 25 -21.11 -9.21 14.89
CA CYS A 25 -20.94 -9.70 13.52
C CYS A 25 -19.49 -10.02 13.12
N TYR A 26 -18.52 -9.71 13.99
CA TYR A 26 -17.10 -9.91 13.77
C TYR A 26 -16.49 -10.71 14.92
N TYR A 27 -15.37 -11.38 14.67
CA TYR A 27 -14.70 -12.24 15.67
C TYR A 27 -14.18 -11.45 16.88
N ASP A 28 -13.47 -10.35 16.62
CA ASP A 28 -12.99 -9.41 17.62
C ASP A 28 -12.85 -8.00 17.03
N SER A 29 -12.52 -7.03 17.88
CA SER A 29 -12.41 -5.60 17.52
C SER A 29 -11.49 -5.27 16.33
N TRP A 30 -10.50 -6.11 15.99
CA TRP A 30 -9.63 -5.91 14.83
C TRP A 30 -10.34 -6.22 13.51
N TYR A 31 -11.37 -7.07 13.54
CA TYR A 31 -12.13 -7.52 12.38
C TYR A 31 -13.41 -6.69 12.14
N GLU A 32 -13.64 -5.66 12.94
CA GLU A 32 -14.78 -4.77 12.78
C GLU A 32 -14.64 -3.90 11.53
N ILE A 33 -15.65 -3.96 10.66
CA ILE A 33 -15.79 -3.14 9.47
C ILE A 33 -16.81 -2.03 9.72
N VAL A 34 -16.42 -0.79 9.46
CA VAL A 34 -17.33 0.35 9.39
C VAL A 34 -17.64 0.63 7.92
N CYS A 35 -18.91 0.55 7.57
CA CYS A 35 -19.37 0.89 6.21
C CYS A 35 -19.76 2.37 6.14
N HIS A 36 -18.93 3.18 5.50
CA HIS A 36 -19.19 4.60 5.30
C HIS A 36 -20.12 4.83 4.10
N LYS A 37 -21.40 5.06 4.41
CA LYS A 37 -22.49 5.23 3.42
C LYS A 37 -22.56 6.60 2.75
N TYR A 38 -21.74 7.56 3.19
CA TYR A 38 -21.67 8.90 2.58
C TYR A 38 -20.83 8.91 1.28
N PHE A 39 -20.08 7.84 0.99
CA PHE A 39 -19.46 7.62 -0.31
C PHE A 39 -20.45 6.97 -1.28
N SER A 40 -20.25 7.19 -2.58
CA SER A 40 -21.03 6.56 -3.65
C SER A 40 -20.09 5.83 -4.62
N PRO A 41 -20.00 4.48 -4.56
CA PRO A 41 -20.69 3.56 -3.64
C PRO A 41 -20.14 3.64 -2.19
N PRO A 42 -20.86 3.07 -1.19
CA PRO A 42 -20.37 2.98 0.18
C PRO A 42 -19.01 2.30 0.27
N LYS A 43 -18.15 2.78 1.18
CA LYS A 43 -16.78 2.27 1.35
C LYS A 43 -16.58 1.61 2.72
N PRO A 44 -16.06 0.38 2.79
CA PRO A 44 -15.73 -0.28 4.05
C PRO A 44 -14.35 0.14 4.57
N PHE A 45 -14.23 0.26 5.89
CA PHE A 45 -12.98 0.55 6.57
C PHE A 45 -12.76 -0.39 7.74
N LEU A 46 -11.52 -0.85 7.93
CA LEU A 46 -11.10 -1.49 9.18
C LEU A 46 -11.16 -0.46 10.30
N ARG A 47 -12.04 -0.65 11.29
CA ARG A 47 -12.31 0.40 12.29
C ARG A 47 -11.06 0.83 13.06
N ARG A 48 -10.27 -0.14 13.53
CA ARG A 48 -9.10 0.13 14.40
C ARG A 48 -7.90 0.71 13.65
N LEU A 49 -7.77 0.39 12.37
CA LEU A 49 -6.64 0.83 11.54
C LEU A 49 -6.99 2.05 10.67
N ASN A 50 -8.28 2.36 10.53
CA ASN A 50 -8.79 3.39 9.63
C ASN A 50 -8.27 3.22 8.18
N LEU A 51 -8.20 1.97 7.72
CA LEU A 51 -7.77 1.61 6.37
C LEU A 51 -8.97 1.21 5.53
N GLU A 52 -9.11 1.80 4.35
CA GLU A 52 -10.15 1.44 3.39
C GLU A 52 -9.93 0.00 2.92
N VAL A 53 -10.94 -0.84 3.05
CA VAL A 53 -10.91 -2.22 2.55
C VAL A 53 -11.35 -2.22 1.10
N MET A 54 -10.50 -2.72 0.22
CA MET A 54 -10.76 -2.81 -1.22
C MET A 54 -11.25 -4.19 -1.62
N GLU A 55 -10.71 -5.23 -1.01
CA GLU A 55 -11.12 -6.60 -1.27
C GLU A 55 -10.80 -7.50 -0.06
N ILE A 56 -11.65 -8.50 0.16
CA ILE A 56 -11.38 -9.60 1.08
C ILE A 56 -11.42 -10.89 0.26
N THR A 57 -10.25 -11.48 0.02
CA THR A 57 -10.12 -12.72 -0.73
C THR A 57 -10.02 -13.89 0.24
N LEU A 58 -10.95 -14.83 0.13
CA LEU A 58 -10.90 -16.11 0.82
C LEU A 58 -10.46 -17.17 -0.19
N LYS A 59 -9.32 -17.80 0.05
CA LYS A 59 -8.88 -18.95 -0.75
C LYS A 59 -8.87 -20.20 0.11
N SER A 60 -9.78 -21.11 -0.23
CA SER A 60 -9.83 -22.45 0.33
C SER A 60 -9.01 -23.39 -0.55
N GLY A 61 -8.10 -24.15 0.06
CA GLY A 61 -7.18 -25.04 -0.67
C GLY A 61 -6.30 -25.85 0.29
N LEU A 62 -5.11 -26.27 -0.16
CA LEU A 62 -4.10 -26.95 0.69
C LEU A 62 -3.74 -26.14 1.94
N PHE A 63 -3.72 -24.81 1.81
CA PHE A 63 -3.64 -23.86 2.91
C PHE A 63 -4.83 -22.93 2.80
N ASN A 64 -5.65 -22.84 3.85
CA ASN A 64 -6.70 -21.84 3.93
C ASN A 64 -6.06 -20.52 4.31
N TYR A 65 -6.14 -19.52 3.43
CA TYR A 65 -5.66 -18.19 3.73
C TYR A 65 -6.69 -17.14 3.35
N GLN A 66 -6.67 -16.06 4.13
CA GLN A 66 -7.52 -14.90 3.92
C GLN A 66 -6.60 -13.71 3.65
N MET A 67 -6.80 -13.04 2.52
CA MET A 67 -6.09 -11.82 2.17
C MET A 67 -7.03 -10.64 2.29
N LEU A 68 -6.47 -9.53 2.75
CA LEU A 68 -7.15 -8.26 2.87
C LEU A 68 -6.37 -7.23 2.06
N THR A 69 -6.98 -6.73 0.99
CA THR A 69 -6.40 -5.64 0.20
C THR A 69 -6.93 -4.32 0.73
N VAL A 70 -6.03 -3.40 1.08
CA VAL A 70 -6.38 -2.10 1.65
C VAL A 70 -5.86 -0.94 0.80
N GLY A 71 -6.61 0.15 0.78
CA GLY A 71 -6.19 1.41 0.16
C GLY A 71 -5.24 2.18 1.07
N THR A 72 -4.09 2.61 0.52
CA THR A 72 -3.14 3.48 1.21
C THR A 72 -2.80 4.67 0.31
N SER A 73 -2.43 5.80 0.90
CA SER A 73 -2.00 6.97 0.12
C SER A 73 -0.54 6.79 -0.31
N PRO A 74 -0.24 6.85 -1.63
CA PRO A 74 1.12 6.80 -2.10
C PRO A 74 1.90 8.04 -1.67
N LEU A 75 3.21 7.90 -1.54
CA LEU A 75 4.11 9.01 -1.39
C LEU A 75 4.30 9.70 -2.75
N ASN A 76 3.76 10.91 -2.89
CA ASN A 76 3.91 11.72 -4.10
C ASN A 76 4.87 12.89 -3.88
N ILE A 77 5.91 12.98 -4.72
CA ILE A 77 6.86 14.10 -4.72
C ILE A 77 7.09 14.57 -6.15
N CYS A 78 7.14 15.89 -6.31
CA CYS A 78 7.63 16.53 -7.52
C CYS A 78 8.75 17.48 -7.12
N THR A 79 9.91 17.36 -7.76
CA THR A 79 11.00 18.31 -7.66
C THR A 79 10.80 19.39 -8.71
N GLY A 80 10.78 20.66 -8.31
CA GLY A 80 10.66 21.79 -9.23
C GLY A 80 11.04 23.10 -8.55
N GLY A 81 11.98 23.82 -9.18
CA GLY A 81 12.41 25.21 -8.98
C GLY A 81 12.06 25.95 -7.67
N VAL A 82 13.13 26.45 -7.02
CA VAL A 82 13.17 27.34 -5.86
C VAL A 82 12.95 26.63 -4.52
N VAL A 83 14.07 26.42 -3.80
CA VAL A 83 14.10 26.32 -2.34
C VAL A 83 13.66 27.68 -1.78
N GLY A 84 12.37 27.96 -1.88
CA GLY A 84 11.75 29.11 -1.25
C GLY A 84 11.11 28.60 0.01
N ASN A 85 11.88 28.59 1.13
CA ASN A 85 11.45 28.45 2.52
C ASN A 85 10.05 27.82 2.75
N SER A 86 9.81 26.69 2.09
CA SER A 86 8.65 25.86 2.31
C SER A 86 9.28 24.67 2.97
N SER A 87 9.30 24.70 4.30
CA SER A 87 9.70 23.59 5.15
C SER A 87 9.34 22.29 4.45
N SER A 88 10.34 21.58 3.92
CA SER A 88 10.17 20.27 3.30
C SER A 88 9.83 19.32 4.43
N THR A 89 8.58 19.43 4.92
CA THR A 89 8.02 18.55 5.93
C THR A 89 8.19 17.16 5.37
N GLN A 90 9.09 16.42 6.01
CA GLN A 90 9.44 15.04 5.77
C GLN A 90 8.19 14.28 5.29
N ARG A 91 8.05 14.10 3.96
CA ARG A 91 6.86 13.50 3.36
C ARG A 91 7.04 11.99 3.43
N ASN A 92 7.00 11.44 4.62
CA ASN A 92 7.01 9.99 4.76
C ASN A 92 5.57 9.51 4.75
N THR A 93 5.29 8.44 4.00
CA THR A 93 4.05 7.69 4.17
C THR A 93 4.38 6.40 4.92
N SER A 94 3.57 6.06 5.91
CA SER A 94 3.78 4.87 6.72
C SER A 94 2.46 4.18 6.99
N VAL A 95 2.51 2.86 7.11
CA VAL A 95 1.38 2.06 7.56
C VAL A 95 1.86 1.20 8.72
N ASP A 96 1.15 1.28 9.84
CA ASP A 96 1.43 0.53 11.06
C ASP A 96 0.28 -0.46 11.33
N LEU A 97 0.58 -1.75 11.21
CA LEU A 97 -0.29 -2.89 11.54
C LEU A 97 0.14 -3.54 12.87
N GLY A 98 1.07 -2.93 13.61
CA GLY A 98 1.62 -3.43 14.86
C GLY A 98 0.54 -3.67 15.91
N GLY A 99 0.66 -4.82 16.59
CA GLY A 99 -0.34 -5.25 17.59
C GLY A 99 -1.67 -5.74 16.98
N SER A 100 -1.85 -5.63 15.67
CA SER A 100 -2.97 -6.24 14.95
C SER A 100 -2.63 -7.67 14.50
N PRO A 101 -3.63 -8.49 14.12
CA PRO A 101 -3.39 -9.80 13.52
C PRO A 101 -2.91 -9.74 12.07
N TYR A 102 -2.84 -8.55 11.45
CA TYR A 102 -2.51 -8.37 10.04
C TYR A 102 -1.00 -8.24 9.81
N ARG A 103 -0.52 -8.78 8.68
CA ARG A 103 0.86 -8.70 8.20
C ARG A 103 0.88 -8.41 6.71
N PHE A 104 1.87 -7.67 6.25
CA PHE A 104 2.09 -7.51 4.81
C PHE A 104 2.55 -8.84 4.23
N SER A 105 1.87 -9.30 3.18
CA SER A 105 2.25 -10.53 2.51
C SER A 105 3.43 -10.28 1.59
N ARG A 106 4.53 -10.99 1.79
CA ARG A 106 5.68 -10.97 0.89
C ARG A 106 5.32 -11.40 -0.53
N ASP A 107 4.46 -12.41 -0.66
CA ASP A 107 4.14 -13.03 -1.95
C ASP A 107 3.07 -12.25 -2.73
N TYR A 108 2.38 -11.32 -2.06
CA TYR A 108 1.29 -10.53 -2.63
C TYR A 108 1.50 -9.03 -2.46
N ASN A 109 2.69 -8.58 -2.07
CA ASN A 109 3.01 -7.16 -2.02
C ASN A 109 4.37 -6.89 -2.67
N VAL A 110 4.40 -5.83 -3.47
CA VAL A 110 5.60 -5.34 -4.16
C VAL A 110 5.79 -3.86 -3.83
N PHE A 111 7.02 -3.49 -3.47
CA PHE A 111 7.36 -2.07 -3.32
C PHE A 111 7.57 -1.48 -4.70
N MET A 112 6.79 -0.45 -5.07
CA MET A 112 6.81 0.12 -6.41
C MET A 112 7.03 1.63 -6.34
N VAL A 113 7.85 2.12 -7.28
CA VAL A 113 8.08 3.53 -7.54
C VAL A 113 7.76 3.80 -9.00
N LYS A 114 6.93 4.80 -9.28
CA LYS A 114 6.62 5.29 -10.62
C LYS A 114 7.07 6.73 -10.75
N GLY A 115 7.63 7.10 -11.90
CA GLY A 115 8.24 8.40 -12.16
C GLY A 115 9.77 8.33 -12.16
N CYS A 116 10.40 9.49 -12.12
CA CYS A 116 11.86 9.61 -12.18
C CYS A 116 12.38 9.87 -10.77
N ALA A 117 12.90 8.83 -10.13
CA ALA A 117 13.40 8.89 -8.76
C ALA A 117 14.83 8.38 -8.79
N GLY A 118 15.83 9.19 -8.44
CA GLY A 118 17.18 8.62 -8.35
C GLY A 118 17.28 7.58 -7.23
N GLY A 119 16.42 7.63 -6.19
CA GLY A 119 16.29 6.56 -5.19
C GLY A 119 15.20 6.81 -4.13
N VAL A 120 14.47 5.75 -3.78
CA VAL A 120 13.43 5.72 -2.73
C VAL A 120 13.62 4.49 -1.88
N VAL A 121 13.47 4.63 -0.57
CA VAL A 121 13.68 3.53 0.37
C VAL A 121 12.43 3.26 1.21
N MET A 122 12.23 1.98 1.50
CA MET A 122 11.28 1.48 2.48
C MET A 122 12.05 1.11 3.75
N MET A 123 11.60 1.56 4.90
CA MET A 123 12.25 1.39 6.19
C MET A 123 11.29 0.78 7.23
N ASN A 124 11.86 0.13 8.25
CA ASN A 124 11.11 -0.32 9.42
C ASN A 124 11.06 0.76 10.53
N ARG A 125 10.42 0.43 11.66
CA ARG A 125 10.32 1.34 12.84
C ARG A 125 11.66 1.78 13.44
N ARG A 126 12.76 1.09 13.11
CA ARG A 126 14.13 1.41 13.56
C ARG A 126 14.93 2.16 12.50
N ASN A 127 14.28 2.67 11.46
CA ASN A 127 14.92 3.30 10.29
C ASN A 127 15.90 2.38 9.55
N LYS A 128 15.81 1.06 9.73
CA LYS A 128 16.58 0.10 8.92
C LYS A 128 15.93 0.02 7.55
N ILE A 129 16.71 0.22 6.49
CA ILE A 129 16.29 0.03 5.10
C ILE A 129 15.92 -1.45 4.90
N LEU A 130 14.70 -1.68 4.45
CA LEU A 130 14.13 -2.97 4.09
C LEU A 130 14.26 -3.22 2.59
N ALA A 131 13.89 -2.22 1.78
CA ALA A 131 13.95 -2.30 0.33
C ALA A 131 14.29 -0.92 -0.24
N GLY A 132 14.93 -0.89 -1.40
CA GLY A 132 15.26 0.33 -2.14
C GLY A 132 14.85 0.18 -3.60
N CYS A 133 14.42 1.27 -4.21
CA CYS A 133 13.90 1.27 -5.58
C CYS A 133 14.26 2.60 -6.26
N ALA A 134 14.87 2.50 -7.45
CA ALA A 134 15.38 3.64 -8.21
C ALA A 134 14.97 3.50 -9.68
N SER A 135 14.70 4.63 -10.33
CA SER A 135 14.30 4.68 -11.73
C SER A 135 14.98 5.83 -12.47
N ILE A 136 15.50 5.52 -13.66
CA ILE A 136 16.08 6.51 -14.56
C ILE A 136 15.06 6.93 -15.63
N CYS A 137 15.17 8.18 -16.10
CA CYS A 137 14.31 8.71 -17.16
C CYS A 137 15.14 9.22 -18.33
N PRO A 138 15.01 8.60 -19.52
CA PRO A 138 15.65 9.10 -20.73
C PRO A 138 14.98 10.40 -21.20
N LYS A 139 15.73 11.29 -21.86
CA LYS A 139 15.20 12.56 -22.39
C LYS A 139 14.18 12.39 -23.52
N ASN A 140 14.28 11.31 -24.31
CA ASN A 140 13.44 11.04 -25.47
C ASN A 140 12.85 9.62 -25.36
N TYR A 141 11.79 9.46 -24.58
CA TYR A 141 11.15 8.15 -24.41
C TYR A 141 9.63 8.23 -24.35
N SER A 142 8.99 7.31 -25.06
CA SER A 142 7.57 7.00 -25.00
C SER A 142 7.37 5.99 -23.88
N ILE A 143 6.48 6.25 -22.91
CA ILE A 143 6.16 5.32 -21.81
C ILE A 143 5.79 3.95 -22.40
N VAL A 144 6.69 2.97 -22.36
CA VAL A 144 6.33 1.57 -22.62
C VAL A 144 5.77 1.03 -21.31
N GLN A 145 4.44 0.93 -21.23
CA GLN A 145 3.70 0.64 -20.00
C GLN A 145 3.98 -0.75 -19.39
N ASN A 146 4.69 -1.64 -20.11
CA ASN A 146 4.75 -3.06 -19.77
C ASN A 146 6.00 -3.49 -18.97
N TYR A 147 6.96 -2.61 -18.70
CA TYR A 147 8.20 -2.98 -18.01
C TYR A 147 8.54 -2.02 -16.87
N CYS A 148 8.56 -2.53 -15.63
CA CYS A 148 8.85 -1.74 -14.43
C CYS A 148 10.15 -2.13 -13.73
N TYR A 149 11.25 -2.09 -14.49
CA TYR A 149 12.56 -2.59 -14.08
C TYR A 149 13.63 -1.50 -14.13
N GLY A 150 13.35 -0.33 -13.56
CA GLY A 150 14.32 0.75 -13.36
C GLY A 150 14.30 1.86 -14.42
N VAL A 151 13.42 1.81 -15.43
CA VAL A 151 13.22 2.91 -16.39
C VAL A 151 11.82 3.47 -16.22
N SER A 152 11.70 4.74 -15.85
CA SER A 152 10.44 5.45 -15.53
C SER A 152 9.60 4.86 -14.39
N CYS A 153 9.88 3.64 -13.94
CA CYS A 153 9.38 3.05 -12.72
C CYS A 153 10.30 1.89 -12.31
N CYS A 154 10.18 1.45 -11.07
CA CYS A 154 10.90 0.33 -10.51
C CYS A 154 9.97 -0.42 -9.56
N GLN A 155 10.20 -1.73 -9.45
CA GLN A 155 9.53 -2.58 -8.47
C GLN A 155 10.57 -3.43 -7.72
N THR A 156 10.33 -3.70 -6.44
CA THR A 156 11.24 -4.47 -5.59
C THR A 156 10.42 -5.33 -4.63
N PRO A 157 10.72 -6.64 -4.53
CA PRO A 157 10.04 -7.51 -3.58
C PRO A 157 10.37 -7.12 -2.13
N ILE A 158 9.48 -7.44 -1.19
CA ILE A 158 9.72 -7.25 0.24
C ILE A 158 10.70 -8.34 0.75
N PRO A 159 11.61 -8.04 1.69
CA PRO A 159 12.55 -9.03 2.23
C PRO A 159 11.88 -10.23 2.92
N ILE A 160 12.52 -11.40 2.84
CA ILE A 160 11.97 -12.70 3.28
C ILE A 160 11.90 -12.83 4.81
N GLU A 161 12.85 -12.23 5.53
CA GLU A 161 13.09 -12.54 6.94
C GLU A 161 12.12 -11.88 7.94
N TYR A 162 11.17 -11.08 7.47
CA TYR A 162 10.36 -10.22 8.34
C TYR A 162 8.88 -10.50 8.19
N SER A 163 8.22 -10.85 9.31
CA SER A 163 6.76 -10.73 9.45
C SER A 163 6.40 -9.25 9.52
N LEU A 164 6.42 -8.59 8.37
CA LEU A 164 6.33 -7.15 8.26
C LEU A 164 4.94 -6.67 8.71
N ASP A 165 4.90 -5.84 9.74
CA ASP A 165 3.71 -5.16 10.25
C ASP A 165 3.85 -3.65 10.24
N PHE A 166 4.95 -3.12 9.70
CA PHE A 166 5.15 -1.70 9.54
C PHE A 166 6.13 -1.43 8.42
N TYR A 167 5.81 -0.41 7.64
CA TYR A 167 6.79 0.20 6.76
C TYR A 167 6.62 1.71 6.78
N GLN A 168 7.70 2.40 6.44
CA GLN A 168 7.74 3.81 6.11
C GLN A 168 8.47 3.97 4.79
N ILE A 169 7.90 4.72 3.86
CA ILE A 169 8.56 5.06 2.60
C ILE A 169 9.12 6.47 2.75
N GLY A 170 10.39 6.63 2.38
CA GLY A 170 11.10 7.90 2.41
C GLY A 170 12.10 8.01 1.27
N PHE A 171 12.70 9.20 1.16
CA PHE A 171 13.70 9.52 0.16
C PHE A 171 15.10 9.25 0.68
N ASP A 172 15.97 8.89 -0.25
CA ASP A 172 17.40 9.01 -0.04
C ASP A 172 17.84 10.35 -0.65
N ASP A 173 18.21 11.32 0.21
CA ASP A 173 18.54 12.69 -0.18
C ASP A 173 19.73 12.76 -1.16
N GLU A 174 20.59 11.73 -1.18
CA GLU A 174 21.74 11.62 -2.08
C GLU A 174 21.33 11.32 -3.54
N ALA A 175 20.09 10.88 -3.76
CA ALA A 175 19.64 10.35 -5.04
C ALA A 175 18.61 11.28 -5.75
N ILE A 176 18.59 12.58 -5.43
CA ILE A 176 17.63 13.51 -6.05
C ILE A 176 18.17 14.04 -7.40
N PRO A 177 17.48 13.77 -8.53
CA PRO A 177 17.88 14.35 -9.81
C PRO A 177 17.57 15.87 -9.85
N ASN A 178 18.53 16.65 -10.36
CA ASN A 178 18.46 18.12 -10.52
C ASN A 178 17.40 18.61 -11.54
N SER A 179 16.50 17.74 -12.01
CA SER A 179 15.53 18.04 -13.07
C SER A 179 14.09 18.04 -12.53
N TYR A 180 13.19 18.71 -13.24
CA TYR A 180 11.76 18.72 -12.92
C TYR A 180 11.16 17.33 -13.07
N THR A 181 10.98 16.61 -11.97
CA THR A 181 10.49 15.24 -12.02
C THR A 181 9.49 14.96 -10.93
N CYS A 182 8.38 14.33 -11.31
CA CYS A 182 7.39 13.81 -10.37
C CYS A 182 7.54 12.31 -10.22
N MET A 183 7.17 11.82 -9.04
CA MET A 183 7.15 10.41 -8.70
C MET A 183 6.11 10.08 -7.65
N ALA A 184 5.72 8.82 -7.63
CA ALA A 184 4.83 8.19 -6.68
C ALA A 184 5.47 6.89 -6.18
N ALA A 185 5.45 6.65 -4.88
CA ALA A 185 5.95 5.41 -4.28
C ALA A 185 4.91 4.79 -3.33
N ALA A 186 4.71 3.49 -3.41
CA ALA A 186 3.75 2.76 -2.58
C ALA A 186 4.14 1.30 -2.42
N LEU A 187 3.59 0.67 -1.38
CA LEU A 187 3.52 -0.78 -1.32
C LEU A 187 2.22 -1.21 -2.01
N MET A 188 2.36 -1.93 -3.12
CA MET A 188 1.26 -2.32 -3.99
C MET A 188 0.92 -3.78 -3.78
N ALA A 189 -0.36 -4.14 -3.91
CA ALA A 189 -0.75 -5.54 -4.02
C ALA A 189 -0.20 -6.11 -5.33
N ASP A 190 0.60 -7.18 -5.24
CA ASP A 190 1.18 -7.87 -6.40
C ASP A 190 0.11 -8.77 -7.02
N THR A 191 -0.78 -8.17 -7.79
CA THR A 191 -1.56 -8.93 -8.76
C THR A 191 -0.66 -9.15 -9.95
N PHE A 192 -0.11 -10.36 -10.10
CA PHE A 192 0.54 -10.85 -11.32
C PHE A 192 -0.46 -10.84 -12.51
N THR A 193 -0.99 -9.68 -12.89
CA THR A 193 -1.84 -9.44 -14.07
C THR A 193 -2.01 -7.94 -14.27
N ALA A 194 -1.46 -7.44 -15.38
CA ALA A 194 -1.94 -6.33 -16.22
C ALA A 194 -1.96 -4.88 -15.67
N TRP A 195 -1.03 -4.06 -16.19
CA TRP A 195 -1.36 -2.72 -16.68
C TRP A 195 -1.60 -2.81 -18.19
#